data_AF-A0A078JZP4-F1
#
_entry.id   AF-A0A078JZP4-F1
#
_cell.length_a   1.000
_cell.length_b   1.000
_cell.length_c   1.000
_cell.angle_alpha   90.00
_cell.angle_beta   90.00
_cell.angle_gamma   90.00
#
_symmetry.space_group_name_H-M   'P 1'
#
loop_
_entity.id
_entity.type
_entity.pdbx_description
1 polymer ?
#
loop_
_entity_poly.entity_id
_entity_poly.type
_entity_poly.pdbx_seq_one_letter_code
_entity_poly.pdbx_strand_id
1 'polypeptide(L)'
;FPQPQAESNNFMLKFLQSHESQLRSATVWTIINLISPSSPGALDRHVKLREEGIIPQLKNMVNDACLDVKIRIRTVLSQSMSFGDN
;
A
#
# COMPACT_ATOMS: atom_id res chain seq x y z
N PHE A 1 11.69 -15.64 -22.86
CA PHE A 1 10.57 -14.73 -23.12
C PHE A 1 10.17 -14.09 -21.80
N PRO A 2 10.07 -12.76 -21.68
CA PRO A 2 9.55 -12.18 -20.45
C PRO A 2 8.07 -12.55 -20.35
N GLN A 3 7.66 -13.08 -19.20
CA GLN A 3 6.24 -13.37 -18.97
C GLN A 3 5.46 -12.05 -18.94
N PRO A 4 4.23 -12.01 -19.48
CA PRO A 4 3.33 -10.89 -19.21
C PRO A 4 3.20 -10.80 -17.70
N GLN A 5 3.60 -9.66 -17.10
CA GLN A 5 3.18 -9.38 -15.73
C GLN A 5 1.67 -9.51 -15.75
N ALA A 6 1.13 -10.47 -15.00
CA ALA A 6 -0.30 -10.57 -14.79
C ALA A 6 -0.74 -9.21 -14.26
N GLU A 7 -1.35 -8.40 -15.14
CA GLU A 7 -1.83 -7.09 -14.74
C GLU A 7 -2.82 -7.34 -13.62
N SER A 8 -2.44 -6.94 -12.41
CA SER A 8 -3.35 -7.00 -11.28
C SER A 8 -4.57 -6.18 -11.66
N ASN A 9 -5.74 -6.82 -11.79
CA ASN A 9 -7.03 -6.14 -11.98
C ASN A 9 -7.34 -5.17 -10.82
N ASN A 10 -6.55 -5.23 -9.74
CA ASN A 10 -6.59 -4.31 -8.62
C ASN A 10 -5.94 -2.96 -8.99
N PHE A 11 -6.78 -1.93 -9.10
CA PHE A 11 -6.35 -0.58 -9.44
C PHE A 11 -5.34 0.02 -8.45
N MET A 12 -5.40 -0.34 -7.16
CA MET A 12 -4.45 0.15 -6.16
C MET A 12 -3.05 -0.38 -6.45
N LEU A 13 -2.91 -1.67 -6.79
CA LEU A 13 -1.62 -2.24 -7.17
C LEU A 13 -1.07 -1.58 -8.43
N LYS A 14 -1.92 -1.35 -9.43
CA LYS A 14 -1.54 -0.62 -10.65
C LYS A 14 -1.01 0.78 -10.35
N PHE A 15 -1.65 1.53 -9.44
CA PHE A 15 -1.18 2.86 -9.07
C PHE A 15 0.06 2.84 -8.19
N LEU A 16 0.22 1.86 -7.30
CA LEU A 16 1.43 1.66 -6.50
C LEU A 16 2.66 1.32 -7.39
N GLN A 17 2.45 0.68 -8.54
CA GLN A 17 3.50 0.32 -9.49
C GLN A 17 3.69 1.39 -10.59
N SER A 18 2.92 2.47 -10.58
CA SER A 18 3.03 3.53 -11.58
C SER A 18 4.38 4.24 -11.52
N HIS A 19 4.89 4.69 -12.66
CA HIS A 19 6.08 5.55 -12.74
C HIS A 19 5.81 6.95 -12.15
N GLU A 20 4.55 7.40 -12.17
CA GLU A 20 4.14 8.70 -11.62
C GLU A 20 4.10 8.66 -10.10
N SER A 21 4.95 9.48 -9.46
CA SER A 21 5.05 9.52 -7.99
C SER A 21 3.77 10.05 -7.33
N GLN A 22 3.01 10.89 -8.03
CA GLN A 22 1.72 11.41 -7.56
C GLN A 22 0.68 10.29 -7.43
N LEU A 23 0.66 9.34 -8.38
CA LEU A 23 -0.25 8.18 -8.32
C LEU A 23 0.12 7.24 -7.16
N ARG A 24 1.41 7.00 -6.95
CA ARG A 24 1.90 6.23 -5.80
C ARG A 24 1.54 6.94 -4.50
N SER A 25 1.84 8.22 -4.37
CA SER A 25 1.58 9.01 -3.15
C SER A 25 0.08 9.08 -2.82
N ALA A 26 -0.77 9.37 -3.81
CA ALA A 26 -2.21 9.41 -3.63
C ALA A 26 -2.76 8.05 -3.12
N THR A 27 -2.28 6.95 -3.72
CA THR A 27 -2.71 5.60 -3.33
C THR A 27 -2.27 5.25 -1.92
N VAL A 28 -1.01 5.51 -1.55
CA VAL A 28 -0.52 5.28 -0.18
C VAL A 28 -1.30 6.14 0.82
N TRP A 29 -1.61 7.39 0.47
CA TRP A 29 -2.41 8.26 1.32
C TRP A 29 -3.83 7.74 1.53
N THR A 30 -4.48 7.25 0.47
CA THR A 30 -5.78 6.59 0.59
C THR A 30 -5.72 5.40 1.55
N ILE A 31 -4.68 4.56 1.45
CA ILE A 31 -4.52 3.39 2.32
C ILE A 31 -4.36 3.82 3.78
N ILE A 32 -3.51 4.81 4.07
CA ILE A 32 -3.34 5.37 5.44
C ILE A 32 -4.69 5.78 6.05
N ASN A 33 -5.53 6.47 5.27
CA ASN A 33 -6.83 6.91 5.75
C ASN A 33 -7.82 5.75 5.91
N LEU A 34 -7.74 4.72 5.04
CA LEU A 34 -8.57 3.52 5.15
C LEU A 34 -8.24 2.67 6.38
N ILE A 35 -6.98 2.59 6.79
CA ILE A 35 -6.57 1.80 7.96
C ILE A 35 -6.32 2.65 9.20
N SER A 36 -6.76 3.91 9.20
CA SER A 36 -6.59 4.80 10.35
C SER A 36 -7.21 4.15 11.61
N PRO A 37 -6.46 4.03 12.73
CA PRO A 37 -6.94 3.37 13.95
C PRO A 37 -8.22 3.97 14.53
N SER A 38 -8.48 5.26 14.27
CA SER A 38 -9.70 5.96 14.68
C SER A 38 -10.94 5.57 13.88
N SER A 39 -10.77 4.84 12.78
CA SER A 39 -11.85 4.54 11.84
C SER A 39 -12.48 3.18 12.16
N PRO A 40 -13.82 3.09 12.34
CA PRO A 40 -14.50 1.81 12.50
C PRO A 40 -14.19 0.85 11.35
N GLY A 41 -13.96 -0.43 11.66
CA GLY A 41 -13.61 -1.44 10.64
C GLY A 41 -12.24 -1.23 9.97
N ALA A 42 -11.31 -0.50 10.59
CA ALA A 42 -9.95 -0.35 10.08
C ALA A 42 -9.20 -1.69 9.97
N LEU A 43 -9.34 -2.57 10.99
CA LEU A 43 -8.74 -3.90 10.98
C LEU A 43 -9.26 -4.75 9.81
N ASP A 44 -10.58 -4.79 9.58
CA ASP A 44 -11.17 -5.56 8.48
C ASP A 44 -10.70 -5.07 7.12
N ARG A 45 -10.56 -3.75 6.94
CA ARG A 45 -9.99 -3.16 5.73
C ARG A 45 -8.52 -3.52 5.58
N HIS A 46 -7.74 -3.46 6.65
CA HIS A 46 -6.33 -3.87 6.63
C HIS A 46 -6.18 -5.35 6.23
N VAL A 47 -7.01 -6.25 6.76
CA VAL A 47 -7.01 -7.68 6.37
C VAL A 47 -7.31 -7.83 4.88
N LYS A 48 -8.36 -7.19 4.36
CA LYS A 48 -8.68 -7.25 2.92
C LYS A 48 -7.56 -6.71 2.05
N LEU A 49 -6.95 -5.58 2.42
CA LEU A 49 -5.81 -5.01 1.70
C LEU A 49 -4.60 -5.94 1.72
N ARG A 50 -4.39 -6.69 2.81
CA ARG A 50 -3.33 -7.69 2.90
C ARG A 50 -3.61 -8.88 1.97
N GLU A 51 -4.83 -9.41 1.98
CA GLU A 51 -5.27 -10.53 1.13
C GLU A 51 -5.15 -10.19 -0.37
N GLU A 52 -5.44 -8.94 -0.73
CA GLU A 52 -5.28 -8.40 -2.09
C GLU A 52 -3.81 -8.10 -2.47
N GLY A 53 -2.83 -8.43 -1.62
CA GLY A 53 -1.40 -8.24 -1.90
C GLY A 53 -0.90 -6.80 -1.81
N ILE A 54 -1.74 -5.84 -1.36
CA ILE A 54 -1.39 -4.43 -1.27
C ILE A 54 -0.37 -4.19 -0.14
N ILE A 55 -0.56 -4.79 1.04
CA ILE A 55 0.39 -4.63 2.15
C ILE A 55 1.79 -5.21 1.80
N PRO A 56 1.92 -6.41 1.22
CA PRO A 56 3.19 -6.89 0.67
C PRO A 56 3.82 -5.95 -0.37
N GLN A 57 3.02 -5.39 -1.29
CA GLN A 57 3.52 -4.42 -2.28
C GLN A 57 4.12 -3.19 -1.59
N LEU A 58 3.48 -2.65 -0.55
CA LEU A 58 4.02 -1.53 0.23
C LEU A 58 5.35 -1.86 0.91
N LYS A 59 5.54 -3.10 1.41
CA LYS A 59 6.81 -3.57 1.98
C LYS A 59 7.95 -3.54 0.94
N ASN A 60 7.66 -3.79 -0.34
CA ASN A 60 8.65 -3.70 -1.42
C ASN A 60 9.00 -2.25 -1.84
N MET A 61 8.19 -1.27 -1.42
CA MET A 61 8.35 0.13 -1.81
C MET A 61 9.04 1.00 -0.73
N VAL A 62 9.54 0.42 0.37
CA VAL A 62 10.19 1.16 1.48
C VAL A 62 11.38 2.03 1.06
N ASN A 63 11.95 1.76 -0.13
CA ASN A 63 13.06 2.49 -0.73
C ASN A 63 12.65 3.29 -1.98
N ASP A 64 11.37 3.65 -2.13
CA ASP A 64 10.88 4.46 -3.26
C ASP A 64 11.77 5.68 -3.54
N ALA A 65 12.01 5.99 -4.81
CA ALA A 65 12.82 7.13 -5.22
C ALA A 65 12.22 8.48 -4.80
N CYS A 66 10.89 8.57 -4.69
CA CYS A 66 10.19 9.75 -4.20
C CYS A 66 10.20 9.78 -2.66
N LEU A 67 10.72 10.87 -2.10
CA LEU A 67 10.83 11.04 -0.64
C LEU A 67 9.45 11.06 0.06
N ASP A 68 8.46 11.74 -0.50
CA ASP A 68 7.10 11.79 0.07
C ASP A 68 6.46 10.40 0.11
N VAL A 69 6.55 9.64 -0.97
CA VAL A 69 6.06 8.25 -1.05
C VAL A 69 6.77 7.38 -0.01
N LYS A 70 8.10 7.46 0.08
CA LYS A 70 8.91 6.73 1.06
C LYS A 70 8.48 7.00 2.50
N ILE A 71 8.26 8.27 2.87
CA ILE A 71 7.84 8.65 4.22
C ILE A 71 6.45 8.06 4.52
N ARG A 72 5.50 8.20 3.59
CA ARG A 72 4.13 7.68 3.76
C ARG A 72 4.08 6.16 3.86
N ILE A 73 4.93 5.45 3.10
CA ILE A 73 5.04 3.99 3.20
C ILE A 73 5.49 3.57 4.59
N ARG A 74 6.45 4.28 5.19
CA ARG A 74 6.87 3.98 6.57
C ARG A 74 5.74 4.24 7.56
N THR A 75 4.97 5.30 7.36
CA THR A 75 3.78 5.60 8.19
C THR A 75 2.76 4.47 8.12
N VAL A 76 2.37 4.02 6.92
CA VAL A 76 1.35 2.98 6.77
C VAL A 76 1.83 1.61 7.27
N LEU A 77 3.11 1.27 7.11
CA LEU A 77 3.67 0.03 7.65
C LEU A 77 3.73 0.06 9.18
N SER A 78 4.10 1.20 9.77
CA SER A 78 4.04 1.39 11.23
C SER A 78 2.61 1.26 11.77
N GLN A 79 1.62 1.84 11.08
CA GLN A 79 0.20 1.63 11.41
C GLN A 79 -0.19 0.15 11.28
N SER A 80 0.28 -0.53 10.24
CA SER A 80 -0.03 -1.94 9.98
C SER A 80 0.49 -2.86 11.10
N MET A 81 1.65 -2.56 11.69
CA MET A 81 2.20 -3.30 12.83
C MET A 81 1.27 -3.27 14.06
N SER A 82 0.49 -2.19 14.23
CA SER A 82 -0.49 -2.09 15.32
C SER A 82 -1.63 -3.12 15.21
N PHE A 83 -1.87 -3.66 14.00
CA PHE A 83 -2.87 -4.70 13.76
C PHE A 83 -2.31 -6.13 13.86
N GLY A 84 -1.00 -6.30 14.09
CA GLY A 84 -0.30 -7.58 14.16
C GLY A 84 0.31 -8.02 12.81
N ASP A 85 1.61 -8.27 12.80
CA ASP A 85 2.31 -8.97 11.72
C ASP A 85 2.32 -10.48 12.04
N ASN A 86 1.31 -11.22 11.60
CA ASN A 86 1.48 -12.65 11.33
C ASN A 86 2.03 -12.84 9.93
#